data_AF-A0A0G2ARG3-F1
#
_entry.id   AF-A0A0G2ARG3-F1
#
_cell.length_a   1.000
_cell.length_b   1.000
_cell.length_c   1.000
_cell.angle_alpha   90.00
_cell.angle_beta   90.00
_cell.angle_gamma   90.00
#
_symmetry.space_group_name_H-M   'P 1'
#
loop_
_entity.id
_entity.type
_entity.pdbx_description
1 polymer ?
#
loop_
_entity_poly.entity_id
_entity_poly.type
_entity_poly.pdbx_seq_one_letter_code
_entity_poly.pdbx_strand_id
1 'polypeptide(L)'
;MATTELNLAEELIEMILRSKTISPEEQKSYIERIMKGEFTPEMQEELATIFENEVRRLDGHIHNLSEAITNTEAQYTEEWHKIAPDAERIAAEHEQEVGAAVADFHRECDHAEKETEHEVEGAVREDEQSQANAIRQSLKKKPS
;
A
#
# COMPACT_ATOMS: atom_id res chain seq x y z
N MET A 1 23.86 -0.87 50.84
CA MET A 1 23.02 -2.08 50.81
C MET A 1 21.58 -1.80 50.36
N ALA A 2 21.06 -0.56 50.41
CA ALA A 2 19.64 -0.29 50.13
C ALA A 2 19.20 -0.23 48.64
N THR A 3 20.10 0.04 47.69
CA THR A 3 19.70 0.29 46.28
C THR A 3 19.48 -0.97 45.45
N THR A 4 20.24 -2.03 45.70
CA THR A 4 20.17 -3.28 44.94
C THR A 4 18.93 -4.11 45.31
N GLU A 5 18.58 -4.13 46.60
CA GLU A 5 17.38 -4.83 47.09
C GLU A 5 16.08 -4.13 46.65
N LEU A 6 16.08 -2.80 46.55
CA LEU A 6 14.96 -2.04 46.01
C LEU A 6 14.73 -2.35 44.53
N ASN A 7 15.79 -2.38 43.72
CA ASN A 7 15.70 -2.77 42.31
C ASN A 7 15.14 -4.18 42.13
N LEU A 8 15.60 -5.14 42.95
CA LEU A 8 15.13 -6.53 42.86
C LEU A 8 13.64 -6.64 43.22
N ALA A 9 13.19 -5.92 44.24
CA ALA A 9 11.78 -5.90 44.63
C ALA A 9 10.90 -5.28 43.53
N GLU A 10 11.36 -4.21 42.89
CA GLU A 10 10.67 -3.57 41.76
C GLU A 10 10.55 -4.51 40.56
N GLU A 11 11.64 -5.18 40.17
CA GLU A 11 11.64 -6.17 39.08
C GLU A 11 10.69 -7.34 39.37
N LEU A 12 10.71 -7.86 40.60
CA LEU A 12 9.84 -8.97 41.01
C LEU A 12 8.36 -8.58 40.97
N ILE A 13 8.02 -7.38 41.45
CA ILE A 13 6.65 -6.84 41.40
C ILE A 13 6.19 -6.69 39.95
N GLU A 14 7.06 -6.19 39.06
CA GLU A 14 6.75 -6.08 37.64
C GLU A 14 6.49 -7.44 37.00
N MET A 15 7.31 -8.46 37.31
CA MET A 15 7.10 -9.82 36.83
C MET A 15 5.77 -10.41 37.33
N ILE A 16 5.41 -10.19 38.60
CA ILE A 16 4.13 -10.64 39.17
C ILE A 16 2.95 -9.99 38.43
N LEU A 17 2.99 -8.67 38.22
CA LEU A 17 1.92 -7.93 37.54
C LEU A 17 1.73 -8.35 36.08
N ARG A 18 2.83 -8.72 35.40
CA ARG A 18 2.81 -9.15 34.00
C ARG A 18 2.41 -10.61 33.83
N SER A 19 2.60 -11.45 34.85
CA SER A 19 2.25 -12.86 34.81
C SER A 19 0.76 -13.08 34.57
N LYS A 20 0.43 -13.95 33.61
CA LYS A 20 -0.96 -14.36 33.35
C LYS A 20 -1.36 -15.65 34.07
N THR A 21 -0.42 -16.34 34.69
CA THR A 21 -0.67 -17.57 35.47
C THR A 21 -1.03 -17.28 36.92
N ILE A 22 -0.82 -16.06 37.40
CA ILE A 22 -1.21 -15.61 38.74
C ILE A 22 -2.52 -14.85 38.65
N SER A 23 -3.49 -15.16 39.51
CA SER A 23 -4.74 -14.39 39.58
C SER A 23 -4.50 -12.96 40.11
N PRO A 24 -5.36 -11.98 39.78
CA PRO A 24 -5.23 -10.62 40.30
C PRO A 24 -5.24 -10.53 41.83
N GLU A 25 -5.98 -11.41 42.52
CA GLU A 25 -5.98 -11.49 43.98
C GLU A 25 -4.63 -11.99 44.54
N GLU A 26 -4.07 -13.03 43.94
CA GLU A 26 -2.75 -13.57 44.33
C GLU A 26 -1.62 -12.58 44.02
N GLN A 27 -1.69 -11.88 42.88
CA GLN A 27 -0.72 -10.83 42.53
C GLN A 27 -0.66 -9.76 43.64
N LYS A 28 -1.82 -9.27 44.10
CA LYS A 28 -1.89 -8.30 45.20
C LYS A 28 -1.29 -8.85 46.49
N SER A 29 -1.61 -10.10 46.84
CA SER A 29 -1.06 -10.77 48.02
C SER A 29 0.47 -10.85 47.99
N TYR A 30 1.06 -11.28 46.87
CA TYR A 30 2.51 -11.35 46.73
C TYR A 30 3.17 -9.97 46.77
N ILE A 31 2.60 -8.97 46.09
CA ILE A 31 3.13 -7.60 46.09
C ILE A 31 3.10 -7.01 47.51
N GLU A 32 2.01 -7.19 48.25
CA GLU A 32 1.91 -6.71 49.63
C GLU A 32 2.98 -7.35 50.54
N ARG A 33 3.23 -8.65 50.38
CA ARG A 33 4.27 -9.36 51.14
C ARG A 33 5.67 -8.86 50.78
N ILE A 34 5.98 -8.65 49.50
CA ILE A 34 7.26 -8.08 49.04
C ILE A 34 7.47 -6.67 49.62
N MET A 35 6.44 -5.82 49.54
CA MET A 35 6.50 -4.44 50.06
C MET A 35 6.67 -4.36 51.58
N LYS A 36 6.19 -5.37 52.32
CA LYS A 36 6.38 -5.50 53.77
C LYS A 36 7.72 -6.15 54.15
N GLY A 37 8.51 -6.61 53.18
CA GLY A 37 9.75 -7.36 53.43
C GLY A 37 9.51 -8.80 53.90
N GLU A 38 8.31 -9.34 53.70
CA GLU A 38 7.89 -10.70 54.08
C GLU A 38 8.18 -11.70 52.96
N PHE A 39 9.37 -11.62 52.37
CA PHE A 39 9.80 -12.49 51.28
C PHE A 39 10.48 -13.74 51.82
N THR A 40 9.72 -14.84 51.90
CA THR A 40 10.20 -16.10 52.48
C THR A 40 10.78 -17.04 51.41
N PRO A 41 11.66 -17.99 51.78
CA PRO A 41 12.20 -18.98 50.84
C PRO A 41 11.11 -19.79 50.12
N GLU A 42 10.03 -20.13 50.82
CA GLU A 42 8.90 -20.88 50.23
C GLU A 42 8.19 -20.06 49.16
N MET A 43 7.99 -18.76 49.40
CA MET A 43 7.42 -17.83 48.42
C MET A 43 8.35 -17.65 47.21
N GLN A 44 9.67 -17.67 47.44
CA GLN A 44 10.64 -17.59 46.35
C GLN A 44 10.57 -18.82 45.43
N GLU A 45 10.48 -20.03 45.99
CA GLU A 45 10.37 -21.28 45.22
C GLU A 45 9.03 -21.37 44.46
N GLU A 46 7.94 -20.94 45.11
CA GLU A 46 6.62 -20.85 44.50
C GLU A 46 6.61 -19.89 43.30
N LEU A 47 7.11 -18.66 43.47
CA LEU A 47 7.19 -17.69 42.39
C LEU A 47 8.13 -18.14 41.26
N ALA A 48 9.25 -18.79 41.58
CA ALA A 48 10.13 -19.37 40.57
C ALA A 48 9.38 -20.40 39.71
N THR A 49 8.65 -21.32 40.34
CA THR A 49 7.82 -22.32 39.64
C THR A 49 6.75 -21.67 38.76
N ILE A 50 6.07 -20.63 39.29
CA ILE A 50 5.06 -19.88 38.55
C ILE A 50 5.67 -19.21 37.31
N PHE A 51 6.84 -18.58 37.45
CA PHE A 51 7.51 -17.89 36.34
C PHE A 51 8.07 -18.87 35.31
N GLU A 52 8.59 -20.03 35.71
CA GLU A 52 8.98 -21.09 34.77
C GLU A 52 7.78 -21.57 33.94
N ASN A 53 6.61 -21.72 34.57
CA ASN A 53 5.38 -22.08 33.86
C ASN A 53 4.91 -20.96 32.92
N GLU A 54 5.07 -19.69 33.33
CA GLU A 54 4.74 -18.53 32.48
C GLU A 54 5.66 -18.44 31.27
N VAL A 55 6.97 -18.68 31.44
CA VAL A 55 7.92 -18.75 30.32
C VAL A 55 7.52 -19.87 29.35
N ARG A 56 7.23 -21.07 29.85
CA ARG A 56 6.79 -22.19 29.00
C ARG A 56 5.50 -21.87 28.24
N ARG A 57 4.55 -21.16 28.88
CA ARG A 57 3.32 -20.69 28.23
C ARG A 57 3.60 -19.69 27.13
N LEU A 58 4.49 -18.73 27.38
CA LEU A 58 4.90 -17.72 26.41
C LEU A 58 5.63 -18.35 25.22
N ASP A 59 6.53 -19.30 25.46
CA ASP A 59 7.22 -20.04 24.39
C ASP A 59 6.23 -20.77 23.48
N GLY A 60 5.23 -21.45 24.06
CA GLY A 60 4.17 -22.09 23.29
C GLY A 60 3.34 -21.09 22.46
N HIS A 61 3.05 -19.92 23.02
CA HIS A 61 2.33 -18.87 22.29
C HIS A 61 3.18 -18.29 21.15
N ILE A 62 4.46 -18.02 21.40
CA ILE A 62 5.41 -17.55 20.38
C ILE A 62 5.52 -18.55 19.24
N HIS A 63 5.59 -19.85 19.56
CA HIS A 63 5.63 -20.92 18.57
C HIS A 63 4.36 -20.92 17.70
N ASN A 64 3.18 -20.89 18.32
CA ASN A 64 1.90 -20.86 17.59
C ASN A 64 1.78 -19.61 16.69
N LEU A 65 2.19 -18.44 17.17
CA LEU A 65 2.20 -17.21 16.37
C LEU A 65 3.18 -17.30 15.20
N SER A 66 4.35 -17.90 15.41
CA SER A 66 5.34 -18.10 14.35
C SER A 66 4.82 -19.04 13.26
N GLU A 67 4.13 -20.13 13.64
CA GLU A 67 3.46 -21.01 12.68
C GLU A 67 2.34 -20.28 11.91
N ALA A 68 1.52 -19.48 12.60
CA ALA A 68 0.46 -18.71 11.96
C ALA A 68 1.02 -17.69 10.95
N ILE A 69 2.11 -16.99 11.29
CA ILE A 69 2.81 -16.07 10.38
C ILE A 69 3.30 -16.83 9.15
N THR A 70 4.02 -17.94 9.36
CA THR A 70 4.58 -18.75 8.27
C THR A 70 3.49 -19.26 7.31
N ASN A 71 2.39 -19.75 7.86
CA ASN A 71 1.25 -20.22 7.06
C ASN A 71 0.59 -19.09 6.27
N THR A 72 0.45 -17.91 6.88
CA THR A 72 -0.15 -16.73 6.21
C THR A 72 0.74 -16.21 5.10
N GLU A 73 2.06 -16.16 5.32
CA GLU A 73 3.03 -15.77 4.29
C GLU A 73 3.02 -16.72 3.09
N ALA A 74 2.92 -18.03 3.35
CA ALA A 74 2.80 -19.04 2.31
C ALA A 74 1.52 -18.87 1.48
N GLN A 75 0.38 -18.64 2.14
CA GLN A 75 -0.90 -18.37 1.47
C GLN A 75 -0.84 -17.11 0.61
N TYR A 76 -0.31 -16.01 1.17
CA TYR A 76 -0.15 -14.76 0.43
C TYR A 76 0.74 -14.94 -0.81
N THR A 77 1.85 -15.66 -0.66
CA THR A 77 2.76 -15.95 -1.77
C THR A 77 2.07 -16.77 -2.87
N GLU A 78 1.27 -17.78 -2.48
CA GLU A 78 0.52 -18.59 -3.43
C GLU A 78 -0.55 -17.77 -4.18
N GLU A 79 -1.30 -16.92 -3.47
CA GLU A 79 -2.29 -16.02 -4.07
C GLU A 79 -1.64 -15.02 -5.02
N TRP A 80 -0.51 -14.43 -4.61
CA TRP A 80 0.25 -13.52 -5.46
C TRP A 80 0.72 -14.21 -6.75
N HIS A 81 1.25 -15.44 -6.66
CA HIS A 81 1.66 -16.20 -7.83
C HIS A 81 0.52 -16.54 -8.79
N LYS A 82 -0.73 -16.64 -8.29
CA LYS A 82 -1.91 -16.85 -9.12
C LYS A 82 -2.34 -15.56 -9.84
N ILE A 83 -2.25 -14.42 -9.18
CA ILE A 83 -2.80 -13.14 -9.68
C ILE A 83 -1.78 -12.38 -10.54
N ALA A 84 -0.49 -12.43 -10.19
CA ALA A 84 0.55 -11.64 -10.85
C ALA A 84 0.60 -11.83 -12.39
N PRO A 85 0.52 -13.05 -12.94
CA PRO A 85 0.59 -13.23 -14.40
C PRO A 85 -0.60 -12.58 -15.12
N ASP A 86 -1.81 -12.68 -14.55
CA ASP A 86 -3.00 -12.08 -15.13
C ASP A 86 -2.95 -10.54 -15.03
N ALA A 87 -2.45 -10.01 -13.92
CA ALA A 87 -2.26 -8.56 -13.77
C ALA A 87 -1.26 -8.01 -14.79
N GLU A 88 -0.14 -8.69 -15.01
CA GLU A 88 0.86 -8.32 -16.03
C GLU A 88 0.28 -8.40 -17.45
N ARG A 89 -0.46 -9.47 -17.76
CA ARG A 89 -1.13 -9.63 -19.06
C ARG A 89 -2.14 -8.51 -19.33
N ILE A 90 -3.01 -8.23 -18.36
CA ILE A 90 -4.03 -7.17 -18.47
C ILE A 90 -3.37 -5.80 -18.66
N ALA A 91 -2.29 -5.51 -17.92
CA ALA A 91 -1.55 -4.26 -18.07
C ALA A 91 -0.97 -4.11 -19.49
N ALA A 92 -0.38 -5.18 -20.04
CA ALA A 92 0.18 -5.18 -21.40
C ALA A 92 -0.91 -5.02 -22.47
N GLU A 93 -2.05 -5.70 -22.32
CA GLU A 93 -3.21 -5.56 -23.22
C GLU A 93 -3.73 -4.11 -23.22
N HIS A 94 -3.90 -3.51 -22.05
CA HIS A 94 -4.33 -2.12 -21.95
C HIS A 94 -3.33 -1.13 -22.55
N GLU A 95 -2.03 -1.33 -22.35
CA GLU A 95 -1.00 -0.48 -22.96
C GLU A 95 -1.10 -0.53 -24.50
N GLN A 96 -1.30 -1.71 -25.06
CA GLN A 96 -1.48 -1.89 -26.50
C GLN A 96 -2.76 -1.23 -27.01
N GLU A 97 -3.90 -1.43 -26.33
CA GLU A 97 -5.19 -0.85 -26.72
C GLU A 97 -5.15 0.68 -26.69
N VAL A 98 -4.57 1.27 -25.64
CA VAL A 98 -4.41 2.73 -25.53
C VAL A 98 -3.47 3.24 -26.62
N GLY A 99 -2.36 2.55 -26.86
CA GLY A 99 -1.42 2.92 -27.93
C GLY A 99 -2.08 2.90 -29.32
N ALA A 100 -2.91 1.89 -29.59
CA ALA A 100 -3.67 1.80 -30.84
C ALA A 100 -4.70 2.93 -30.96
N ALA A 101 -5.47 3.20 -29.91
CA ALA A 101 -6.46 4.28 -29.89
C ALA A 101 -5.81 5.66 -30.09
N VAL A 102 -4.66 5.92 -29.48
CA VAL A 102 -3.90 7.16 -29.70
C VAL A 102 -3.41 7.27 -31.14
N ALA A 103 -2.92 6.18 -31.73
CA ALA A 103 -2.48 6.18 -33.12
C ALA A 103 -3.64 6.42 -34.10
N ASP A 104 -4.80 5.81 -33.84
CA ASP A 104 -6.01 6.01 -34.66
C ASP A 104 -6.50 7.46 -34.55
N PHE A 105 -6.54 8.03 -33.34
CA PHE A 105 -6.87 9.43 -33.13
C PHE A 105 -5.93 10.38 -33.89
N HIS A 106 -4.62 10.14 -33.86
CA HIS A 106 -3.67 10.93 -34.64
C HIS A 106 -3.92 10.86 -36.15
N ARG A 107 -4.26 9.68 -36.69
CA ARG A 107 -4.62 9.56 -38.12
C ARG A 107 -5.88 10.33 -38.46
N GLU A 108 -6.89 10.32 -37.58
CA GLU A 108 -8.11 11.09 -37.77
C GLU A 108 -7.83 12.60 -37.76
N CYS A 109 -7.01 13.08 -36.82
CA CYS A 109 -6.56 14.48 -36.81
C CYS A 109 -5.82 14.86 -38.10
N ASP A 110 -4.82 14.06 -38.50
CA ASP A 110 -4.04 14.31 -39.71
C ASP A 110 -4.93 14.33 -40.98
N HIS A 111 -5.96 13.49 -41.02
CA HIS A 111 -6.92 13.46 -42.12
C HIS A 111 -7.78 14.72 -42.14
N ALA A 112 -8.35 15.09 -40.99
CA ALA A 112 -9.19 16.28 -40.86
C ALA A 112 -8.42 17.57 -41.18
N GLU A 113 -7.16 17.67 -40.77
CA GLU A 113 -6.29 18.80 -41.13
C GLU A 113 -6.08 18.91 -42.64
N LYS A 114 -5.79 17.79 -43.32
CA LYS A 114 -5.60 17.76 -44.78
C LYS A 114 -6.89 18.08 -45.54
N GLU A 115 -8.03 17.58 -45.09
CA GLU A 115 -9.32 17.93 -45.69
C GLU A 115 -9.60 19.42 -45.57
N THR A 116 -9.38 19.99 -44.38
CA THR A 116 -9.55 21.43 -44.15
C THR A 116 -8.60 22.26 -45.00
N GLU A 117 -7.32 21.86 -45.11
CA GLU A 117 -6.33 22.52 -45.96
C GLU A 117 -6.77 22.51 -47.43
N HIS A 118 -7.23 21.37 -47.93
CA HIS A 118 -7.71 21.24 -49.30
C HIS A 118 -8.97 22.09 -49.57
N GLU A 119 -9.92 22.14 -48.63
CA GLU A 119 -11.11 22.99 -48.72
C GLU A 119 -10.73 24.48 -48.78
N VAL A 120 -9.81 24.92 -47.92
CA VAL A 120 -9.31 26.29 -47.90
C VAL A 120 -8.58 26.62 -49.20
N GLU A 121 -7.69 25.75 -49.69
CA GLU A 121 -7.01 25.95 -50.97
C GLU A 121 -8.00 26.06 -52.14
N GLY A 122 -9.03 25.21 -52.15
CA GLY A 122 -10.10 25.25 -53.15
C GLY A 122 -10.82 26.59 -53.15
N ALA A 123 -11.26 27.05 -51.97
CA ALA A 123 -11.96 28.33 -51.81
C ALA A 123 -11.08 29.53 -52.23
N VAL A 124 -9.79 29.52 -51.87
CA VAL A 124 -8.85 30.57 -52.27
C VAL A 124 -8.66 30.60 -53.79
N ARG A 125 -8.45 29.43 -54.43
CA ARG A 125 -8.29 29.36 -55.90
C ARG A 125 -9.54 29.84 -56.64
N GLU A 126 -10.73 29.48 -56.15
CA GLU A 126 -11.99 29.93 -56.74
C GLU A 126 -12.17 31.45 -56.62
N ASP A 127 -11.87 32.03 -55.45
CA ASP A 127 -11.95 33.48 -55.25
C ASP A 127 -10.93 34.22 -56.14
N GLU A 128 -9.68 33.78 -56.18
CA GLU A 128 -8.65 34.34 -57.06
C GLU A 128 -9.07 34.29 -58.54
N GLN A 129 -9.66 33.18 -58.99
CA GLN A 129 -10.14 33.03 -60.36
C GLN A 129 -11.34 33.94 -60.64
N SER A 130 -12.26 34.09 -59.69
CA SER A 130 -13.39 35.01 -59.78
C SER A 130 -12.92 36.47 -59.89
N GLN A 131 -12.00 36.89 -59.03
CA GLN A 131 -11.39 38.22 -59.07
C GLN A 131 -10.66 38.47 -60.39
N ALA A 132 -9.86 37.52 -60.86
CA ALA A 132 -9.15 37.62 -62.15
C ALA A 132 -10.13 37.79 -63.32
N ASN A 133 -11.26 37.06 -63.31
CA ASN A 133 -12.30 37.19 -64.32
C ASN A 133 -13.02 38.54 -64.24
N ALA A 134 -13.32 39.04 -63.05
CA ALA A 134 -13.90 40.37 -62.86
C ALA A 134 -12.99 41.48 -63.41
N ILE A 135 -11.68 41.40 -63.13
CA ILE A 135 -10.67 42.33 -63.68
C ILE A 135 -10.63 42.24 -65.22
N ARG A 136 -10.62 41.03 -65.80
CA ARG A 136 -10.66 40.86 -67.26
C ARG A 136 -11.91 41.47 -67.89
N GLN A 137 -13.07 41.34 -67.23
CA GLN A 137 -14.31 41.92 -67.72
C GLN A 137 -14.33 43.45 -67.61
N SER A 138 -13.80 44.02 -66.52
CA SER A 138 -13.74 45.48 -66.36
C SER A 138 -12.81 46.13 -67.39
N LEU A 139 -11.67 45.51 -67.71
CA LEU A 139 -10.74 45.98 -68.74
C LEU A 139 -11.30 45.89 -70.18
N LYS A 140 -12.29 45.01 -70.43
CA LYS A 140 -12.96 44.91 -71.73
C LYS A 140 -14.02 45.98 -71.97
N LYS A 141 -14.49 46.67 -70.93
CA LYS A 141 -15.40 47.81 -71.07
C LYS A 141 -14.56 49.04 -71.44
N LYS A 142 -14.66 49.49 -72.70
CA LYS A 142 -14.03 50.75 -73.15
C LYS A 142 -14.52 51.92 -72.27
N PRO A 143 -13.65 52.84 -71.82
CA PRO A 143 -14.12 54.09 -71.28
C PRO A 143 -14.87 54.84 -72.38
N SER A 144 -16.10 55.26 -72.07
CA SER A 144 -16.85 56.20 -72.91
C SER A 144 -16.26 57.59 -72.81
#